data_AF-A0A940KKZ9-F1
#
_entry.id   AF-A0A940KKZ9-F1
#
_cell.length_a   1.000
_cell.length_b   1.000
_cell.length_c   1.000
_cell.angle_alpha   90.00
_cell.angle_beta   90.00
_cell.angle_gamma   90.00
#
_symmetry.space_group_name_H-M   'P 1'
#
loop_
_entity.id
_entity.type
_entity.pdbx_description
1 polymer ?
#
loop_
_entity_poly.entity_id
_entity_poly.type
_entity_poly.pdbx_seq_one_letter_code
_entity_poly.pdbx_strand_id
1 'polypeptide(L)'
;MKRSYAILFILLSILSFNCQKETSMEDGGFQPGLNSKDPVTATVQGNVVDENGTPAAGVSIKVGNKVVQTDAKGYFRIINASLDRSSSLVTAEKPGYFKSYRTFQASSAANHIKIKLLKRSLTGTISAGGGDVALANGSKVSLPANAVVKAAGGTYTGDVRVYAAYIDPTANDIDVAVPGSFTADNTEGNRVILASYGMIAVELESTTGEKLQIADGKEALLNMPIPTSLQSSAPSSISLWYVNEETGIWKEEGKAVRSGNTYSGSVKHFSFWNCDIGLPTVTLTLSLKNEKGIPLVHTGVRLKGYANGGLVQAYGYTDSLGMINGLVLAGQTLTLEVLGGECNNVIYTTTTGPFTTNTNIGTITISSVNAAIITIKGKLVNCVGAPVTNGTALINVENNSYYVSTDQQGGFSMAYIKCGTNTQPVAIIGIDNTEMQQGTAAGLTLGTSPELNAGNITACGVSAAEFVNYTVDGTNYQLNNFNPSDSFTYYTYPWQEPSTQVAHSLGASNLAAGKLVWIWSISPAAAAGSFPMDRLSVNQYGSVNLISPSTISVTTYPQVVGGFIEGSFSGSFRDSMQQNPIHVINGSFRLRRQR
;
A
#
# COMPACT_ATOMS: atom_id res chain seq x y z
N MET A 1 -19.06 -16.67 -72.77
CA MET A 1 -20.29 -15.89 -72.54
C MET A 1 -20.76 -16.16 -71.12
N LYS A 2 -20.99 -15.08 -70.36
CA LYS A 2 -21.28 -14.93 -68.92
C LYS A 2 -21.99 -16.10 -68.20
N ARG A 3 -21.37 -16.60 -67.10
CA ARG A 3 -21.97 -16.91 -65.78
C ARG A 3 -20.96 -17.68 -64.92
N SER A 4 -20.37 -17.03 -63.91
CA SER A 4 -19.76 -17.63 -62.69
C SER A 4 -18.94 -16.59 -61.89
N TYR A 5 -19.56 -15.53 -61.37
CA TYR A 5 -18.87 -14.57 -60.46
C TYR A 5 -19.80 -13.99 -59.38
N ALA A 6 -20.74 -14.79 -58.86
CA ALA A 6 -21.63 -14.35 -57.77
C ALA A 6 -21.52 -15.17 -56.47
N ILE A 7 -20.68 -16.20 -56.43
CA ILE A 7 -20.49 -17.05 -55.23
C ILE A 7 -19.13 -16.79 -54.55
N LEU A 8 -18.22 -16.03 -55.18
CA LEU A 8 -16.89 -15.76 -54.62
C LEU A 8 -16.85 -14.55 -53.66
N PHE A 9 -17.93 -13.79 -53.54
CA PHE A 9 -17.97 -12.59 -52.66
C PHE A 9 -18.74 -12.77 -51.35
N ILE A 10 -19.29 -13.95 -51.09
CA ILE A 10 -19.94 -14.29 -49.80
C ILE A 10 -19.05 -15.21 -48.93
N LEU A 11 -17.97 -15.78 -49.49
CA LEU A 11 -17.01 -16.59 -48.74
C LEU A 11 -15.81 -15.81 -48.16
N LEU A 12 -15.69 -14.50 -48.40
CA LEU A 12 -14.57 -13.68 -47.93
C LEU A 12 -14.89 -12.74 -46.75
N SER A 13 -16.08 -12.85 -46.17
CA SER A 13 -16.55 -11.99 -45.07
C SER A 13 -16.90 -12.76 -43.78
N ILE A 14 -16.46 -14.02 -43.65
CA ILE A 14 -16.66 -14.86 -42.44
C ILE A 14 -15.31 -15.31 -41.83
N LEU A 15 -14.19 -14.62 -42.12
CA LEU A 15 -12.86 -14.95 -41.57
C LEU A 15 -12.30 -13.93 -40.56
N SER A 16 -13.15 -13.11 -39.96
CA SER A 16 -12.78 -12.29 -38.79
C SER A 16 -13.68 -12.59 -37.59
N PHE A 17 -13.80 -13.88 -37.27
CA PHE A 17 -13.97 -14.30 -35.88
C PHE A 17 -12.58 -14.53 -35.31
N ASN A 18 -12.16 -13.59 -34.46
CA ASN A 18 -11.01 -13.76 -33.58
C ASN A 18 -11.33 -14.91 -32.62
N CYS A 19 -10.97 -16.12 -33.03
CA CYS A 19 -10.82 -17.24 -32.12
C CYS A 19 -9.67 -16.85 -31.19
N GLN A 20 -9.97 -16.46 -29.96
CA GLN A 20 -8.95 -16.46 -28.92
C GLN A 20 -8.43 -17.89 -28.88
N LYS A 21 -7.18 -18.07 -29.33
CA LYS A 21 -6.43 -19.30 -29.11
C LYS A 21 -6.43 -19.50 -27.60
N GLU A 22 -7.17 -20.49 -27.11
CA GLU A 22 -6.93 -20.99 -25.77
C GLU A 22 -5.46 -21.41 -25.76
N THR A 23 -4.65 -20.64 -25.03
CA THR A 23 -3.31 -21.07 -24.68
C THR A 23 -3.48 -22.27 -23.77
N SER A 24 -3.47 -23.46 -24.38
CA SER A 24 -2.96 -24.64 -23.71
C SER A 24 -1.63 -24.25 -23.10
N MET A 25 -1.54 -24.31 -21.77
CA MET A 25 -0.28 -24.20 -21.06
C MET A 25 0.57 -25.39 -21.52
N GLU A 26 1.32 -25.18 -22.59
CA GLU A 26 2.44 -26.06 -22.92
C GLU A 26 3.48 -25.86 -21.83
N ASP A 27 3.82 -27.00 -21.23
CA ASP A 27 4.79 -27.25 -20.19
C ASP A 27 6.18 -26.70 -20.59
N GLY A 28 6.38 -25.42 -20.29
CA GLY A 28 7.68 -24.76 -20.28
C GLY A 28 7.97 -24.36 -18.84
N GLY A 29 8.79 -25.16 -18.15
CA GLY A 29 9.20 -24.91 -16.77
C GLY A 29 9.68 -23.47 -16.57
N PHE A 30 8.83 -22.66 -15.93
CA PHE A 30 9.21 -21.32 -15.48
C PHE A 30 10.19 -21.48 -14.30
N GLN A 31 11.48 -21.36 -14.59
CA GLN A 31 12.48 -21.03 -13.59
C GLN A 31 12.29 -19.55 -13.25
N PRO A 32 12.04 -19.16 -11.98
CA PRO A 32 11.94 -17.76 -11.61
C PRO A 32 13.32 -17.11 -11.74
N GLY A 33 13.62 -16.59 -12.93
CA GLY A 33 14.75 -15.69 -13.14
C GLY A 33 14.48 -14.35 -12.46
N LEU A 34 15.53 -13.77 -11.86
CA LEU A 34 15.66 -12.33 -11.66
C LEU A 34 15.24 -11.61 -12.96
N ASN A 35 14.32 -10.66 -12.87
CA ASN A 35 14.02 -9.66 -13.91
C ASN A 35 13.05 -10.05 -15.05
N SER A 36 12.16 -11.04 -14.89
CA SER A 36 10.96 -11.07 -15.74
C SER A 36 9.96 -10.03 -15.26
N LYS A 37 10.18 -8.74 -15.60
CA LYS A 37 9.16 -7.72 -15.40
C LYS A 37 7.88 -8.14 -16.13
N ASP A 38 6.77 -8.19 -15.41
CA ASP A 38 5.44 -8.46 -15.96
C ASP A 38 4.52 -7.28 -15.62
N PRO A 39 4.65 -6.16 -16.36
CA PRO A 39 3.96 -4.93 -16.02
C PRO A 39 2.44 -5.09 -16.09
N VAL A 40 1.76 -4.49 -15.12
CA VAL A 40 0.30 -4.38 -15.07
C VAL A 40 -0.11 -3.00 -14.60
N THR A 41 -1.14 -2.44 -15.21
CA THR A 41 -1.79 -1.23 -14.69
C THR A 41 -3.03 -1.65 -13.94
N ALA A 42 -3.10 -1.34 -12.66
CA ALA A 42 -4.25 -1.71 -11.83
C ALA A 42 -4.43 -0.72 -10.66
N THR A 43 -5.48 -0.93 -9.87
CA THR A 43 -5.66 -0.17 -8.63
C THR A 43 -4.88 -0.83 -7.50
N VAL A 44 -4.26 -0.02 -6.64
CA VAL A 44 -3.78 -0.45 -5.32
C VAL A 44 -4.46 0.38 -4.25
N GLN A 45 -4.92 -0.29 -3.20
CA GLN A 45 -5.51 0.34 -2.04
C GLN A 45 -5.10 -0.40 -0.77
N GLY A 46 -5.36 0.18 0.38
CA GLY A 46 -4.96 -0.45 1.63
C GLY A 46 -5.10 0.45 2.83
N ASN A 47 -4.73 -0.09 3.98
CA ASN A 47 -4.73 0.62 5.25
C ASN A 47 -3.34 0.64 5.88
N VAL A 48 -3.01 1.75 6.51
CA VAL A 48 -1.78 1.93 7.29
C VAL A 48 -2.15 2.17 8.73
N VAL A 49 -1.49 1.45 9.62
CA VAL A 49 -1.65 1.56 11.07
C VAL A 49 -0.31 1.88 11.73
N ASP A 50 -0.36 2.49 12.90
CA ASP A 50 0.81 2.77 13.74
C ASP A 50 1.27 1.52 14.52
N GLU A 51 2.27 1.69 15.39
CA GLU A 51 2.82 0.59 16.20
C GLU A 51 1.80 -0.05 17.15
N ASN A 52 0.71 0.64 17.47
CA ASN A 52 -0.36 0.21 18.35
C ASN A 52 -1.56 -0.38 17.57
N GLY A 53 -1.49 -0.43 16.25
CA GLY A 53 -2.59 -0.87 15.39
C GLY A 53 -3.67 0.20 15.17
N THR A 54 -3.42 1.44 15.58
CA THR A 54 -4.34 2.56 15.35
C THR A 54 -4.17 3.08 13.92
N PRO A 55 -5.24 3.47 13.22
CA PRO A 55 -5.12 4.04 11.88
C PRO A 55 -4.16 5.23 11.81
N ALA A 56 -3.20 5.18 10.88
CA ALA A 56 -2.18 6.20 10.73
C ALA A 56 -2.53 7.16 9.58
N ALA A 57 -2.95 8.38 9.91
CA ALA A 57 -3.25 9.44 8.94
C ALA A 57 -2.00 10.16 8.42
N GLY A 58 -2.09 10.72 7.21
CA GLY A 58 -1.03 11.55 6.62
C GLY A 58 0.28 10.79 6.38
N VAL A 59 0.20 9.48 6.10
CA VAL A 59 1.33 8.67 5.64
C VAL A 59 1.43 8.81 4.12
N SER A 60 2.61 9.20 3.61
CA SER A 60 2.88 9.28 2.19
C SER A 60 2.99 7.87 1.60
N ILE A 61 2.14 7.53 0.64
CA ILE A 61 2.12 6.24 -0.04
C ILE A 61 2.54 6.43 -1.49
N LYS A 62 3.63 5.77 -1.87
CA LYS A 62 4.17 5.79 -3.22
C LYS A 62 4.04 4.42 -3.88
N VAL A 63 3.55 4.41 -5.12
CA VAL A 63 3.51 3.25 -6.00
C VAL A 63 3.88 3.70 -7.41
N GLY A 64 5.02 3.22 -7.92
CA GLY A 64 5.60 3.73 -9.15
C GLY A 64 5.85 5.24 -9.07
N ASN A 65 5.22 6.00 -9.97
CA ASN A 65 5.29 7.46 -10.02
C ASN A 65 4.12 8.18 -9.31
N LYS A 66 3.16 7.42 -8.75
CA LYS A 66 2.00 7.99 -8.07
C LYS A 66 2.26 8.08 -6.57
N VAL A 67 1.91 9.22 -6.00
CA VAL A 67 1.98 9.47 -4.56
C VAL A 67 0.62 9.95 -4.09
N VAL A 68 0.10 9.29 -3.06
CA VAL A 68 -1.07 9.72 -2.29
C VAL A 68 -0.69 9.73 -0.81
N GLN A 69 -1.59 10.14 0.07
CA GLN A 69 -1.38 10.09 1.52
C GLN A 69 -2.37 9.10 2.14
N THR A 70 -2.42 8.86 3.45
CA THR A 70 -3.48 8.08 4.17
C THR A 70 -4.47 8.94 4.97
N ASP A 71 -5.70 8.47 5.24
CA ASP A 71 -6.75 9.26 5.94
C ASP A 71 -6.63 9.19 7.44
N ALA A 72 -7.48 9.97 8.12
CA ALA A 72 -7.95 9.68 9.46
C ALA A 72 -8.25 8.18 9.75
N LYS A 73 -8.61 7.35 8.76
CA LYS A 73 -8.83 5.90 8.90
C LYS A 73 -7.66 5.05 8.36
N GLY A 74 -6.51 5.66 8.07
CA GLY A 74 -5.31 5.00 7.57
C GLY A 74 -5.41 4.47 6.15
N TYR A 75 -6.56 4.60 5.49
CA TYR A 75 -6.84 4.10 4.16
C TYR A 75 -6.16 4.94 3.07
N PHE A 76 -5.79 4.32 1.95
CA PHE A 76 -5.34 4.99 0.73
C PHE A 76 -5.84 4.25 -0.51
N ARG A 77 -5.90 4.95 -1.65
CA ARG A 77 -6.25 4.37 -2.96
C ARG A 77 -5.50 5.08 -4.09
N ILE A 78 -4.87 4.30 -4.96
CA ILE A 78 -4.18 4.74 -6.16
C ILE A 78 -4.76 4.00 -7.35
N ILE A 79 -5.43 4.73 -8.24
CA ILE A 79 -6.01 4.18 -9.48
C ILE A 79 -4.96 4.29 -10.60
N ASN A 80 -4.94 3.30 -11.50
CA ASN A 80 -3.98 3.21 -12.61
C ASN A 80 -2.53 3.29 -12.13
N ALA A 81 -2.21 2.56 -11.07
CA ALA A 81 -0.85 2.40 -10.59
C ALA A 81 -0.06 1.52 -11.57
N SER A 82 1.20 1.89 -11.82
CA SER A 82 2.14 1.04 -12.56
C SER A 82 2.67 -0.03 -11.62
N LEU A 83 2.24 -1.27 -11.83
CA LEU A 83 2.55 -2.45 -11.03
C LEU A 83 3.26 -3.50 -11.87
N ASP A 84 3.63 -4.59 -11.22
CA ASP A 84 4.25 -5.77 -11.82
C ASP A 84 3.68 -7.04 -11.17
N ARG A 85 3.23 -7.99 -11.99
CA ARG A 85 2.65 -9.27 -11.52
C ARG A 85 3.69 -10.15 -10.82
N SER A 86 4.97 -9.97 -11.14
CA SER A 86 6.06 -10.70 -10.49
C SER A 86 6.43 -10.12 -9.13
N SER A 87 6.40 -8.79 -8.98
CA SER A 87 6.74 -8.08 -7.75
C SER A 87 6.45 -6.57 -7.82
N SER A 88 5.42 -6.11 -7.11
CA SER A 88 5.04 -4.71 -6.98
C SER A 88 5.44 -4.14 -5.63
N LEU A 89 5.96 -2.91 -5.62
CA LEU A 89 6.36 -2.19 -4.40
C LEU A 89 5.37 -1.08 -4.04
N VAL A 90 4.98 -1.05 -2.77
CA VAL A 90 4.36 0.11 -2.12
C VAL A 90 5.30 0.61 -1.04
N THR A 91 5.63 1.90 -1.08
CA THR A 91 6.44 2.57 -0.07
C THR A 91 5.57 3.47 0.79
N ALA A 92 5.71 3.41 2.10
CA ALA A 92 5.03 4.26 3.06
C ALA A 92 6.03 5.08 3.89
N GLU A 93 5.86 6.40 3.94
CA GLU A 93 6.73 7.33 4.66
C GLU A 93 5.92 8.25 5.58
N LYS A 94 6.32 8.32 6.85
CA LYS A 94 5.76 9.26 7.84
C LYS A 94 6.87 9.72 8.79
N PRO A 95 7.01 11.03 9.07
CA PRO A 95 7.97 11.52 10.06
C PRO A 95 7.78 10.83 11.42
N GLY A 96 8.90 10.46 12.07
CA GLY A 96 8.89 9.70 13.33
C GLY A 96 8.79 8.18 13.16
N TYR A 97 8.74 7.68 11.92
CA TYR A 97 8.72 6.26 11.59
C TYR A 97 9.83 5.91 10.60
N PHE A 98 10.29 4.66 10.62
CA PHE A 98 11.16 4.13 9.56
C PHE A 98 10.36 4.02 8.26
N LYS A 99 11.05 4.17 7.12
CA LYS A 99 10.41 3.93 5.81
C LYS A 99 9.90 2.49 5.74
N SER A 100 8.65 2.33 5.35
CA SER A 100 7.98 1.03 5.29
C SER A 100 7.80 0.60 3.85
N TYR A 101 7.98 -0.69 3.58
CA TYR A 101 7.91 -1.27 2.23
C TYR A 101 6.89 -2.41 2.23
N ARG A 102 6.07 -2.56 1.20
CA ARG A 102 5.28 -3.78 0.96
C ARG A 102 5.52 -4.27 -0.45
N THR A 103 5.79 -5.56 -0.54
CA THR A 103 6.05 -6.23 -1.80
C THR A 103 5.01 -7.33 -2.00
N PHE A 104 4.35 -7.35 -3.15
CA PHE A 104 3.28 -8.31 -3.46
C PHE A 104 3.24 -8.63 -4.95
N GLN A 105 2.65 -9.76 -5.33
CA GLN A 105 2.38 -10.09 -6.74
C GLN A 105 1.04 -9.50 -7.14
N ALA A 106 1.05 -8.53 -8.06
CA ALA A 106 -0.16 -7.80 -8.44
C ALA A 106 -1.04 -8.60 -9.41
N SER A 107 -2.35 -8.36 -9.35
CA SER A 107 -3.30 -8.74 -10.40
C SER A 107 -3.76 -7.50 -11.18
N SER A 108 -4.52 -7.73 -12.26
CA SER A 108 -5.21 -6.66 -13.00
C SER A 108 -6.46 -6.13 -12.28
N ALA A 109 -6.89 -6.78 -11.20
CA ALA A 109 -8.00 -6.32 -10.37
C ALA A 109 -7.53 -5.24 -9.37
N ALA A 110 -8.40 -4.76 -8.49
CA ALA A 110 -7.98 -3.84 -7.43
C ALA A 110 -7.29 -4.63 -6.31
N ASN A 111 -5.99 -4.38 -6.14
CA ASN A 111 -5.14 -5.05 -5.15
C ASN A 111 -5.28 -4.36 -3.77
N HIS A 112 -5.21 -5.14 -2.69
CA HIS A 112 -5.28 -4.65 -1.32
C HIS A 112 -4.00 -4.97 -0.55
N ILE A 113 -3.54 -4.05 0.30
CA ILE A 113 -2.41 -4.28 1.21
C ILE A 113 -2.66 -3.66 2.59
N LYS A 114 -1.92 -4.11 3.60
CA LYS A 114 -1.88 -3.51 4.94
C LYS A 114 -0.44 -3.25 5.36
N ILE A 115 -0.19 -2.08 5.96
CA ILE A 115 1.13 -1.66 6.44
C ILE A 115 1.01 -1.30 7.91
N LYS A 116 1.88 -1.86 8.75
CA LYS A 116 2.13 -1.35 10.10
C LYS A 116 3.44 -0.56 10.09
N LEU A 117 3.39 0.68 10.56
CA LEU A 117 4.56 1.53 10.67
C LEU A 117 5.46 1.08 11.83
N LEU A 118 6.77 1.12 11.61
CA LEU A 118 7.76 0.87 12.65
C LEU A 118 8.23 2.20 13.25
N LYS A 119 7.97 2.43 14.53
CA LYS A 119 8.34 3.67 15.21
C LYS A 119 9.86 3.85 15.22
N ARG A 120 10.29 5.06 14.86
CA ARG A 120 11.70 5.46 14.83
C ARG A 120 12.07 6.19 16.11
N SER A 121 12.47 5.42 17.11
CA SER A 121 12.88 5.95 18.42
C SER A 121 14.39 6.08 18.53
N LEU A 122 14.88 7.16 19.14
CA LEU A 122 16.30 7.32 19.44
C LEU A 122 16.70 6.26 20.46
N THR A 123 17.59 5.35 20.06
CA THR A 123 18.08 4.29 20.94
C THR A 123 19.27 4.77 21.77
N GLY A 124 20.14 5.60 21.19
CA GLY A 124 21.31 6.13 21.87
C GLY A 124 22.08 7.13 21.03
N THR A 125 23.09 7.76 21.64
CA THR A 125 24.03 8.66 20.95
C THR A 125 25.44 8.19 21.22
N ILE A 126 26.26 8.14 20.17
CA ILE A 126 27.66 7.73 20.20
C ILE A 126 28.51 8.81 19.53
N SER A 127 29.72 9.07 20.03
CA SER A 127 30.64 9.98 19.35
C SER A 127 31.14 9.37 18.03
N ALA A 128 31.67 10.19 17.12
CA ALA A 128 32.39 9.67 15.94
C ALA A 128 33.63 8.83 16.29
N GLY A 129 34.09 8.83 17.54
CA GLY A 129 35.11 7.93 18.07
C GLY A 129 34.68 6.46 18.19
N GLY A 130 33.41 6.15 17.85
CA GLY A 130 32.86 4.80 17.92
C GLY A 130 32.20 4.50 19.26
N GLY A 131 31.58 3.32 19.35
CA GLY A 131 30.91 2.82 20.54
C GLY A 131 29.73 1.90 20.24
N ASP A 132 29.02 1.55 21.31
CA ASP A 132 27.90 0.60 21.28
C ASP A 132 26.59 1.30 21.70
N VAL A 133 25.50 0.94 21.03
CA VAL A 133 24.13 1.27 21.43
C VAL A 133 23.33 -0.02 21.52
N ALA A 134 22.67 -0.24 22.66
CA ALA A 134 21.88 -1.43 22.92
C ALA A 134 20.38 -1.11 23.00
N LEU A 135 19.56 -1.99 22.45
CA LEU A 135 18.10 -1.96 22.56
C LEU A 135 17.66 -2.74 23.79
N ALA A 136 16.46 -2.43 24.30
CA ALA A 136 15.89 -3.10 25.47
C ALA A 136 15.74 -4.63 25.30
N ASN A 137 15.60 -5.11 24.07
CA ASN A 137 15.49 -6.54 23.76
C ASN A 137 16.86 -7.26 23.72
N GLY A 138 17.97 -6.56 23.92
CA GLY A 138 19.33 -7.10 23.87
C GLY A 138 20.01 -7.00 22.50
N SER A 139 19.34 -6.47 21.46
CA SER A 139 20.01 -6.17 20.19
C SER A 139 21.05 -5.07 20.39
N LYS A 140 22.12 -5.08 19.60
CA LYS A 140 23.21 -4.10 19.72
C LYS A 140 23.70 -3.64 18.36
N VAL A 141 23.95 -2.33 18.24
CA VAL A 141 24.63 -1.70 17.12
C VAL A 141 25.98 -1.19 17.62
N SER A 142 27.06 -1.64 17.00
CA SER A 142 28.44 -1.29 17.35
C SER A 142 29.11 -0.60 16.18
N LEU A 143 29.55 0.65 16.37
CA LEU A 143 30.26 1.43 15.36
C LEU A 143 31.76 1.55 15.71
N PRO A 144 32.68 1.25 14.78
CA PRO A 144 34.08 1.54 14.98
C PRO A 144 34.36 3.05 14.96
N ALA A 145 35.55 3.44 15.44
CA ALA A 145 36.03 4.81 15.34
C ALA A 145 36.12 5.26 13.88
N ASN A 146 35.65 6.49 13.62
CA ASN A 146 35.66 7.13 12.30
C ASN A 146 34.95 6.29 11.22
N ALA A 147 33.90 5.54 11.60
CA ALA A 147 33.16 4.68 10.70
C ALA A 147 31.96 5.35 10.02
N VAL A 148 31.69 6.62 10.31
CA VAL A 148 30.48 7.33 9.89
C VAL A 148 30.82 8.54 9.02
N VAL A 149 30.06 8.70 7.94
CA VAL A 149 30.12 9.82 7.01
C VAL A 149 28.74 10.42 6.82
N LYS A 150 28.68 11.63 6.24
CA LYS A 150 27.41 12.20 5.79
C LYS A 150 26.88 11.37 4.62
N ALA A 151 25.58 11.08 4.60
CA ALA A 151 24.97 10.31 3.51
C ALA A 151 25.08 11.03 2.14
N ALA A 152 25.16 12.36 2.15
CA ALA A 152 25.42 13.19 0.95
C ALA A 152 26.90 13.24 0.55
N GLY A 153 27.79 12.55 1.27
CA GLY A 153 29.23 12.59 1.12
C GLY A 153 29.93 13.56 2.07
N GLY A 154 31.21 13.27 2.36
CA GLY A 154 32.05 14.06 3.26
C GLY A 154 32.16 13.47 4.68
N THR A 155 33.21 13.88 5.38
CA THR A 155 33.52 13.38 6.73
C THR A 155 32.52 13.87 7.77
N TYR A 156 32.24 13.04 8.77
CA TYR A 156 31.46 13.41 9.94
C TYR A 156 32.24 13.07 11.23
N THR A 157 32.41 14.05 12.11
CA THR A 157 33.18 13.90 13.35
C THR A 157 32.39 14.24 14.61
N GLY A 158 31.10 14.57 14.46
CA GLY A 158 30.21 14.93 15.58
C GLY A 158 29.57 13.70 16.23
N ASP A 159 28.62 13.97 17.13
CA ASP A 159 27.82 12.92 17.76
C ASP A 159 26.84 12.31 16.77
N VAL A 160 26.75 10.98 16.78
CA VAL A 160 25.91 10.15 15.94
C VAL A 160 24.71 9.69 16.78
N ARG A 161 23.51 10.12 16.40
CA ARG A 161 22.26 9.60 16.93
C ARG A 161 21.92 8.29 16.22
N VAL A 162 21.73 7.23 17.00
CA VAL A 162 21.37 5.90 16.50
C VAL A 162 19.90 5.65 16.78
N TYR A 163 19.14 5.44 15.71
CA TYR A 163 17.75 5.00 15.76
C TYR A 163 17.72 3.54 15.35
N ALA A 164 17.25 2.66 16.23
CA ALA A 164 17.19 1.25 15.93
C ALA A 164 15.92 0.60 16.48
N ALA A 165 15.40 -0.37 15.74
CA ALA A 165 14.23 -1.15 16.12
C ALA A 165 14.38 -2.61 15.70
N TYR A 166 14.12 -3.52 16.63
CA TYR A 166 14.10 -4.96 16.35
C TYR A 166 12.70 -5.39 15.90
N ILE A 167 12.62 -6.26 14.90
CA ILE A 167 11.38 -6.87 14.44
C ILE A 167 11.47 -8.37 14.73
N ASP A 168 10.59 -8.85 15.60
CA ASP A 168 10.55 -10.26 16.00
C ASP A 168 9.84 -11.08 14.91
N PRO A 169 10.51 -12.04 14.24
CA PRO A 169 9.88 -12.85 13.20
C PRO A 169 8.79 -13.78 13.73
N THR A 170 8.65 -13.93 15.06
CA THR A 170 7.62 -14.74 15.72
C THR A 170 6.42 -13.93 16.21
N ALA A 171 6.43 -12.61 16.00
CA ALA A 171 5.33 -11.74 16.39
C ALA A 171 4.03 -12.09 15.64
N ASN A 172 2.88 -11.96 16.32
CA ASN A 172 1.58 -12.31 15.76
C ASN A 172 1.19 -11.47 14.54
N ASP A 173 1.74 -10.25 14.44
CA ASP A 173 1.51 -9.26 13.40
C ASP A 173 2.69 -9.14 12.41
N ILE A 174 3.57 -10.16 12.37
CA ILE A 174 4.72 -10.16 11.46
C ILE A 174 4.32 -9.99 9.99
N ASP A 175 3.14 -10.48 9.61
CA ASP A 175 2.52 -10.33 8.29
C ASP A 175 2.31 -8.87 7.88
N VAL A 176 2.18 -7.97 8.83
CA VAL A 176 2.07 -6.53 8.56
C VAL A 176 3.20 -5.73 9.17
N ALA A 177 4.26 -6.34 9.72
CA ALA A 177 5.43 -5.65 10.25
C ALA A 177 6.70 -5.87 9.43
N VAL A 178 6.84 -7.02 8.75
CA VAL A 178 8.04 -7.32 7.94
C VAL A 178 8.23 -6.29 6.82
N PRO A 179 9.43 -5.74 6.63
CA PRO A 179 9.74 -4.90 5.46
C PRO A 179 9.60 -5.66 4.14
N GLY A 180 8.85 -5.10 3.21
CA GLY A 180 8.55 -5.72 1.92
C GLY A 180 7.64 -6.93 2.09
N SER A 181 8.25 -8.10 1.97
CA SER A 181 7.75 -9.45 2.27
C SER A 181 8.95 -10.32 2.64
N PHE A 182 8.77 -11.62 2.92
CA PHE A 182 9.90 -12.56 3.07
C PHE A 182 10.52 -13.00 1.74
N THR A 183 10.26 -12.27 0.66
CA THR A 183 10.82 -12.55 -0.66
C THR A 183 12.22 -11.96 -0.80
N ALA A 184 13.16 -12.74 -1.30
CA ALA A 184 14.55 -12.32 -1.45
C ALA A 184 15.18 -12.79 -2.77
N ASP A 185 16.28 -12.16 -3.15
CA ASP A 185 17.19 -12.69 -4.17
C ASP A 185 18.54 -13.01 -3.51
N ASN A 186 19.00 -14.25 -3.66
CA ASN A 186 20.29 -14.68 -3.12
C ASN A 186 21.47 -14.17 -3.98
N THR A 187 22.70 -14.42 -3.54
CA THR A 187 23.92 -13.99 -4.26
C THR A 187 24.10 -14.62 -5.65
N GLU A 188 23.48 -15.76 -5.92
CA GLU A 188 23.45 -16.40 -7.25
C GLU A 188 22.39 -15.79 -8.17
N GLY A 189 21.54 -14.94 -7.62
CA GLY A 189 20.43 -14.33 -8.32
C GLY A 189 19.20 -15.23 -8.45
N ASN A 190 19.03 -16.17 -7.55
CA ASN A 190 17.83 -16.98 -7.44
C ASN A 190 16.83 -16.32 -6.50
N ARG A 191 15.55 -16.29 -6.93
CA ARG A 191 14.42 -15.87 -6.09
C ARG A 191 14.17 -16.93 -5.02
N VAL A 192 14.21 -16.53 -3.75
CA VAL A 192 14.01 -17.40 -2.58
C VAL A 192 12.96 -16.81 -1.63
N ILE A 193 12.47 -17.64 -0.71
CA ILE A 193 11.70 -17.21 0.46
C ILE A 193 12.55 -17.37 1.72
N LEU A 194 12.41 -16.45 2.66
CA LEU A 194 13.24 -16.42 3.86
C LEU A 194 12.58 -17.10 5.07
N ALA A 195 13.34 -17.91 5.79
CA ALA A 195 13.05 -18.32 7.17
C ALA A 195 13.83 -17.43 8.12
N SER A 196 13.13 -16.61 8.91
CA SER A 196 13.79 -15.53 9.66
C SER A 196 14.05 -15.84 11.12
N TYR A 197 15.24 -15.42 11.60
CA TYR A 197 15.68 -15.58 12.99
C TYR A 197 15.92 -14.26 13.72
N GLY A 198 15.70 -13.12 13.07
CA GLY A 198 15.76 -11.80 13.72
C GLY A 198 16.08 -10.67 12.74
N MET A 199 15.29 -9.61 12.80
CA MET A 199 15.41 -8.43 11.96
C MET A 199 15.76 -7.19 12.79
N ILE A 200 16.50 -6.27 12.20
CA ILE A 200 16.77 -4.95 12.80
C ILE A 200 16.73 -3.85 11.74
N ALA A 201 16.07 -2.74 12.07
CA ALA A 201 16.16 -1.48 11.34
C ALA A 201 17.17 -0.58 12.05
N VAL A 202 18.06 0.07 11.30
CA VAL A 202 18.99 1.05 11.86
C VAL A 202 19.04 2.28 10.94
N GLU A 203 19.00 3.47 11.53
CA GLU A 203 19.27 4.73 10.85
C GLU A 203 20.18 5.60 11.72
N LEU A 204 21.08 6.35 11.07
CA LEU A 204 21.99 7.27 11.73
C LEU A 204 21.70 8.72 11.35
N GLU A 205 21.72 9.62 12.32
CA GLU A 205 21.59 11.06 12.08
C GLU A 205 22.60 11.87 12.89
N SER A 206 22.96 13.04 12.37
CA SER A 206 23.68 14.07 13.14
C SER A 206 22.77 14.67 14.22
N THR A 207 23.36 15.52 15.07
CA THR A 207 22.59 16.32 16.03
C THR A 207 21.66 17.36 15.37
N THR A 208 21.87 17.66 14.10
CA THR A 208 21.02 18.57 13.31
C THR A 208 20.03 17.83 12.40
N GLY A 209 19.98 16.50 12.47
CA GLY A 209 19.08 15.67 11.65
C GLY A 209 19.61 15.37 10.24
N GLU A 210 20.90 15.61 9.97
CA GLU A 210 21.52 15.22 8.71
C GLU A 210 21.70 13.70 8.68
N LYS A 211 21.26 13.02 7.61
CA LYS A 211 21.42 11.57 7.48
C LYS A 211 22.89 11.19 7.39
N LEU A 212 23.27 10.14 8.10
CA LEU A 212 24.62 9.61 8.13
C LEU A 212 24.63 8.15 7.62
N GLN A 213 25.78 7.70 7.13
CA GLN A 213 26.00 6.34 6.64
C GLN A 213 27.37 5.81 7.07
N ILE A 214 27.57 4.49 6.92
CA ILE A 214 28.87 3.86 7.15
C ILE A 214 29.85 4.29 6.05
N ALA A 215 31.08 4.61 6.45
CA ALA A 215 32.15 5.00 5.55
C ALA A 215 32.64 3.81 4.71
N ASP A 216 33.05 4.07 3.47
CA ASP A 216 33.60 3.04 2.59
C ASP A 216 34.77 2.29 3.26
N GLY A 217 34.74 0.95 3.16
CA GLY A 217 35.75 0.08 3.78
C GLY A 217 35.64 -0.05 5.31
N LYS A 218 34.61 0.53 5.93
CA LYS A 218 34.25 0.31 7.34
C LYS A 218 33.01 -0.57 7.44
N GLU A 219 32.86 -1.21 8.59
CA GLU A 219 31.72 -2.07 8.87
C GLU A 219 31.20 -1.80 10.29
N ALA A 220 29.89 -1.78 10.45
CA ALA A 220 29.23 -1.80 11.74
C ALA A 220 28.95 -3.25 12.15
N LEU A 221 29.06 -3.57 13.44
CA LEU A 221 28.69 -4.89 13.95
C LEU A 221 27.27 -4.83 14.49
N LEU A 222 26.40 -5.69 13.97
CA LEU A 222 25.05 -5.92 14.47
C LEU A 222 25.03 -7.20 15.31
N ASN A 223 24.44 -7.11 16.50
CA ASN A 223 24.12 -8.26 17.32
C ASN A 223 22.61 -8.36 17.51
N MET A 224 22.02 -9.50 17.17
CA MET A 224 20.57 -9.73 17.21
C MET A 224 20.24 -10.96 18.06
N PRO A 225 19.34 -10.85 19.04
CA PRO A 225 18.87 -12.00 19.80
C PRO A 225 18.04 -12.92 18.92
N ILE A 226 18.19 -14.23 19.12
CA ILE A 226 17.38 -15.25 18.46
C ILE A 226 16.14 -15.50 19.33
N PRO A 227 14.91 -15.36 18.80
CA PRO A 227 13.68 -15.67 19.54
C PRO A 227 13.75 -17.07 20.14
N THR A 228 13.30 -17.22 21.39
CA THR A 228 13.43 -18.46 22.16
C THR A 228 12.88 -19.69 21.42
N SER A 229 11.76 -19.54 20.72
CA SER A 229 11.12 -20.62 19.94
C SER A 229 11.93 -21.07 18.72
N LEU A 230 12.93 -20.29 18.28
CA LEU A 230 13.78 -20.58 17.12
C LEU A 230 15.20 -21.00 17.49
N GLN A 231 15.59 -20.93 18.77
CA GLN A 231 16.97 -21.21 19.20
C GLN A 231 17.41 -22.65 18.98
N SER A 232 16.49 -23.62 19.01
CA SER A 232 16.82 -25.04 18.81
C SER A 232 17.16 -25.38 17.36
N SER A 233 16.59 -24.64 16.39
CA SER A 233 16.80 -24.85 14.96
C SER A 233 17.79 -23.86 14.35
N ALA A 234 18.25 -22.86 15.10
CA ALA A 234 19.16 -21.83 14.62
C ALA A 234 20.55 -22.40 14.27
N PRO A 235 21.03 -22.26 13.02
CA PRO A 235 22.36 -22.73 12.61
C PRO A 235 23.52 -21.98 13.31
N SER A 236 24.74 -22.52 13.21
CA SER A 236 25.94 -21.88 13.75
C SER A 236 26.39 -20.65 12.95
N SER A 237 26.04 -20.58 11.66
CA SER A 237 26.22 -19.41 10.81
C SER A 237 25.01 -19.26 9.88
N ILE A 238 24.67 -18.03 9.56
CA ILE A 238 23.48 -17.67 8.78
C ILE A 238 23.80 -16.51 7.83
N SER A 239 23.14 -16.45 6.68
CA SER A 239 23.30 -15.34 5.75
C SER A 239 22.63 -14.08 6.30
N LEU A 240 23.25 -12.93 6.02
CA LEU A 240 22.65 -11.63 6.28
C LEU A 240 21.95 -11.12 5.03
N TRP A 241 20.84 -10.44 5.22
CA TRP A 241 20.00 -9.93 4.14
C TRP A 241 19.62 -8.48 4.41
N TYR A 242 19.67 -7.62 3.39
CA TYR A 242 19.21 -6.24 3.49
C TYR A 242 18.05 -5.95 2.55
N VAL A 243 17.15 -5.03 2.90
CA VAL A 243 16.09 -4.62 1.96
C VAL A 243 16.67 -3.65 0.93
N ASN A 244 16.56 -4.00 -0.35
CA ASN A 244 16.77 -3.04 -1.42
C ASN A 244 15.56 -2.08 -1.47
N GLU A 245 15.76 -0.80 -1.13
CA GLU A 245 14.68 0.18 -1.02
C GLU A 245 13.98 0.51 -2.36
N GLU A 246 14.62 0.24 -3.49
CA GLU A 246 14.05 0.49 -4.82
C GLU A 246 13.08 -0.61 -5.25
N THR A 247 13.30 -1.84 -4.81
CA THR A 247 12.49 -3.00 -5.17
C THR A 247 11.64 -3.53 -4.02
N GLY A 248 12.00 -3.22 -2.77
CA GLY A 248 11.41 -3.79 -1.55
C GLY A 248 11.71 -5.29 -1.38
N ILE A 249 12.71 -5.83 -2.09
CA ILE A 249 13.12 -7.23 -2.04
C ILE A 249 14.40 -7.34 -1.20
N TRP A 250 14.48 -8.38 -0.38
CA TRP A 250 15.68 -8.66 0.40
C TRP A 250 16.82 -9.15 -0.50
N LYS A 251 18.05 -8.69 -0.23
CA LYS A 251 19.27 -9.07 -0.95
C LYS A 251 20.26 -9.66 0.01
N GLU A 252 20.81 -10.82 -0.35
CA GLU A 252 21.86 -11.47 0.44
C GLU A 252 23.16 -10.67 0.41
N GLU A 253 23.71 -10.33 1.57
CA GLU A 253 25.02 -9.72 1.71
C GLU A 253 25.64 -10.07 3.07
N GLY A 254 26.78 -10.75 3.06
CA GLY A 254 27.50 -11.10 4.28
C GLY A 254 26.85 -12.25 5.08
N LYS A 255 27.37 -12.47 6.28
CA LYS A 255 26.96 -13.57 7.17
C LYS A 255 27.05 -13.15 8.63
N ALA A 256 26.25 -13.79 9.47
CA ALA A 256 26.34 -13.72 10.92
C ALA A 256 26.73 -15.08 11.51
N VAL A 257 27.37 -15.03 12.68
CA VAL A 257 27.80 -16.21 13.45
C VAL A 257 27.02 -16.25 14.76
N ARG A 258 26.55 -17.44 15.12
CA ARG A 258 25.83 -17.67 16.36
C ARG A 258 26.80 -17.72 17.53
N SER A 259 26.52 -16.93 18.57
CA SER A 259 27.17 -17.04 19.88
C SER A 259 26.08 -17.09 20.96
N GLY A 260 25.94 -18.24 21.60
CA GLY A 260 24.83 -18.53 22.52
C GLY A 260 23.47 -18.34 21.84
N ASN A 261 22.72 -17.34 22.31
CA ASN A 261 21.36 -17.02 21.86
C ASN A 261 21.31 -15.80 20.92
N THR A 262 22.44 -15.44 20.32
CA THR A 262 22.54 -14.25 19.46
C THR A 262 23.26 -14.57 18.16
N TYR A 263 22.91 -13.84 17.10
CA TYR A 263 23.67 -13.76 15.86
C TYR A 263 24.43 -12.44 15.79
N SER A 264 25.72 -12.51 15.52
CA SER A 264 26.58 -11.33 15.31
C SER A 264 27.15 -11.31 13.90
N GLY A 265 27.00 -10.20 13.19
CA GLY A 265 27.51 -10.03 11.83
C GLY A 265 27.79 -8.57 11.45
N SER A 266 28.75 -8.38 10.54
CA SER A 266 29.21 -7.06 10.10
C SER A 266 28.45 -6.59 8.86
N VAL A 267 28.11 -5.29 8.82
CA VAL A 267 27.35 -4.66 7.73
C VAL A 267 28.02 -3.38 7.24
N LYS A 268 27.92 -3.11 5.93
CA LYS A 268 28.61 -1.99 5.26
C LYS A 268 27.73 -0.76 5.05
N HIS A 269 26.44 -0.88 5.28
CA HIS A 269 25.47 0.20 5.15
C HIS A 269 24.26 -0.06 6.05
N PHE A 270 23.44 0.97 6.27
CA PHE A 270 22.21 0.83 7.03
C PHE A 270 20.96 0.91 6.18
N SER A 271 20.07 -0.04 6.46
CA SER A 271 18.71 -0.24 5.97
C SER A 271 18.02 -1.14 7.01
N PHE A 272 17.05 -1.94 6.58
CA PHE A 272 16.65 -3.14 7.32
C PHE A 272 17.64 -4.26 7.05
N TRP A 273 17.99 -5.01 8.10
CA TRP A 273 18.86 -6.18 8.07
C TRP A 273 18.17 -7.39 8.70
N ASN A 274 18.45 -8.57 8.19
CA ASN A 274 17.85 -9.83 8.64
C ASN A 274 18.86 -10.99 8.69
N CYS A 275 18.69 -11.88 9.67
CA CYS A 275 19.44 -13.13 9.83
C CYS A 275 18.60 -14.32 9.38
N ASP A 276 18.72 -14.74 8.12
CA ASP A 276 17.76 -15.67 7.50
C ASP A 276 18.42 -16.81 6.74
N ILE A 277 17.67 -17.91 6.65
CA ILE A 277 17.94 -19.02 5.72
C ILE A 277 17.11 -18.78 4.46
N GLY A 278 17.78 -18.68 3.31
CA GLY A 278 17.14 -18.65 2.00
C GLY A 278 16.69 -20.05 1.57
N LEU A 279 15.43 -20.17 1.17
CA LEU A 279 14.80 -21.46 0.83
C LEU A 279 14.13 -21.42 -0.56
N PRO A 280 14.09 -22.56 -1.27
CA PRO A 280 13.39 -22.67 -2.54
C PRO A 280 11.91 -22.27 -2.41
N THR A 281 11.40 -21.62 -3.44
CA THR A 281 10.03 -21.08 -3.46
C THR A 281 9.32 -21.42 -4.77
N VAL A 282 7.99 -21.52 -4.69
CA VAL A 282 7.07 -21.63 -5.83
C VAL A 282 5.98 -20.59 -5.68
N THR A 283 5.36 -20.21 -6.80
CA THR A 283 4.19 -19.32 -6.80
C THR A 283 2.92 -20.13 -6.55
N LEU A 284 2.09 -19.69 -5.62
CA LEU A 284 0.76 -20.24 -5.36
C LEU A 284 -0.31 -19.19 -5.70
N THR A 285 -1.32 -19.60 -6.46
CA THR A 285 -2.52 -18.81 -6.73
C THR A 285 -3.74 -19.49 -6.13
N LEU A 286 -4.64 -18.72 -5.52
CA LEU A 286 -5.94 -19.20 -5.03
C LEU A 286 -6.99 -18.10 -5.09
N SER A 287 -8.26 -18.48 -4.94
CA SER A 287 -9.37 -17.55 -4.74
C SER A 287 -10.21 -17.91 -3.54
N LEU A 288 -10.77 -16.90 -2.86
CA LEU A 288 -11.67 -17.07 -1.72
C LEU A 288 -13.08 -16.64 -2.11
N LYS A 289 -14.05 -17.53 -1.89
CA LYS A 289 -15.49 -17.24 -2.09
C LYS A 289 -16.30 -17.74 -0.90
N ASN A 290 -17.46 -17.15 -0.66
CA ASN A 290 -18.41 -17.69 0.30
C ASN A 290 -19.26 -18.80 -0.36
N GLU A 291 -20.15 -19.41 0.40
CA GLU A 291 -21.04 -20.50 -0.07
C GLU A 291 -21.98 -20.08 -1.22
N LYS A 292 -22.20 -18.77 -1.41
CA LYS A 292 -22.99 -18.20 -2.51
C LYS A 292 -22.15 -17.87 -3.74
N GLY A 293 -20.85 -18.21 -3.74
CA GLY A 293 -19.92 -17.89 -4.81
C GLY A 293 -19.48 -16.42 -4.87
N ILE A 294 -19.79 -15.61 -3.84
CA ILE A 294 -19.39 -14.20 -3.78
C ILE A 294 -17.93 -14.13 -3.33
N PRO A 295 -17.06 -13.38 -4.03
CA PRO A 295 -15.68 -13.18 -3.62
C PRO A 295 -15.54 -12.59 -2.22
N LEU A 296 -14.61 -13.13 -1.43
CA LEU A 296 -14.15 -12.50 -0.20
C LEU A 296 -13.00 -11.55 -0.57
N VAL A 297 -13.28 -10.24 -0.57
CA VAL A 297 -12.34 -9.18 -0.96
C VAL A 297 -11.60 -8.62 0.25
N HIS A 298 -10.34 -8.23 0.08
CA HIS A 298 -9.48 -7.67 1.14
C HIS A 298 -9.28 -8.63 2.33
N THR A 299 -9.37 -9.94 2.07
CA THR A 299 -9.28 -10.95 3.12
C THR A 299 -7.84 -11.45 3.23
N GLY A 300 -7.30 -11.41 4.45
CA GLY A 300 -5.94 -11.86 4.72
C GLY A 300 -5.81 -13.38 4.57
N VAL A 301 -4.74 -13.82 3.94
CA VAL A 301 -4.35 -15.23 3.81
C VAL A 301 -2.92 -15.36 4.30
N ARG A 302 -2.66 -16.41 5.08
CA ARG A 302 -1.33 -16.72 5.61
C ARG A 302 -1.01 -18.19 5.39
N LEU A 303 0.14 -18.49 4.80
CA LEU A 303 0.69 -19.83 4.72
C LEU A 303 1.89 -19.96 5.67
N LYS A 304 1.90 -21.03 6.45
CA LYS A 304 3.00 -21.38 7.37
C LYS A 304 3.59 -22.71 6.97
N GLY A 305 4.91 -22.77 6.89
CA GLY A 305 5.67 -24.00 6.67
C GLY A 305 6.89 -24.04 7.58
N TYR A 306 7.53 -25.20 7.64
CA TYR A 306 8.79 -25.36 8.37
C TYR A 306 9.83 -25.98 7.44
N ALA A 307 11.03 -25.45 7.46
CA ALA A 307 12.19 -26.03 6.81
C ALA A 307 13.41 -25.86 7.72
N ASN A 308 14.19 -26.92 7.89
CA ASN A 308 15.33 -26.95 8.81
C ASN A 308 14.97 -26.51 10.25
N GLY A 309 13.72 -26.74 10.67
CA GLY A 309 13.18 -26.30 11.97
C GLY A 309 12.92 -24.80 12.09
N GLY A 310 13.18 -24.00 11.06
CA GLY A 310 12.80 -22.59 10.98
C GLY A 310 11.38 -22.42 10.46
N LEU A 311 10.64 -21.46 11.03
CA LEU A 311 9.31 -21.06 10.56
C LEU A 311 9.45 -20.21 9.29
N VAL A 312 8.70 -20.57 8.26
CA VAL A 312 8.54 -19.77 7.03
C VAL A 312 7.09 -19.33 6.92
N GLN A 313 6.89 -18.05 6.65
CA GLN A 313 5.56 -17.48 6.49
C GLN A 313 5.45 -16.73 5.18
N ALA A 314 4.36 -16.98 4.46
CA ALA A 314 3.91 -16.15 3.35
C ALA A 314 2.54 -15.57 3.71
N TYR A 315 2.28 -14.35 3.28
CA TYR A 315 1.03 -13.66 3.58
C TYR A 315 0.62 -12.74 2.42
N GLY A 316 -0.65 -12.39 2.39
CA GLY A 316 -1.16 -11.32 1.54
C GLY A 316 -2.67 -11.19 1.67
N TYR A 317 -3.26 -10.33 0.84
CA TYR A 317 -4.70 -10.06 0.85
C TYR A 317 -5.29 -10.35 -0.51
N THR A 318 -6.54 -10.83 -0.51
CA THR A 318 -7.27 -11.02 -1.76
C THR A 318 -7.61 -9.68 -2.43
N ASP A 319 -7.53 -9.67 -3.75
CA ASP A 319 -7.95 -8.56 -4.60
C ASP A 319 -9.48 -8.42 -4.66
N SER A 320 -9.97 -7.49 -5.48
CA SER A 320 -11.41 -7.26 -5.66
C SER A 320 -12.18 -8.41 -6.32
N LEU A 321 -11.50 -9.45 -6.82
CA LEU A 321 -12.09 -10.68 -7.35
C LEU A 321 -11.95 -11.85 -6.37
N GLY A 322 -11.44 -11.60 -5.16
CA GLY A 322 -11.18 -12.61 -4.16
C GLY A 322 -9.94 -13.45 -4.47
N MET A 323 -9.11 -13.06 -5.43
CA MET A 323 -7.91 -13.82 -5.81
C MET A 323 -6.67 -13.30 -5.09
N ILE A 324 -5.72 -14.19 -4.84
CA ILE A 324 -4.40 -13.86 -4.30
C ILE A 324 -3.35 -14.73 -4.97
N ASN A 325 -2.18 -14.14 -5.21
CA ASN A 325 -1.01 -14.79 -5.76
C ASN A 325 0.21 -14.44 -4.90
N GLY A 326 1.10 -15.41 -4.66
CA GLY A 326 2.29 -15.15 -3.85
C GLY A 326 3.30 -16.30 -3.85
N LEU A 327 4.54 -15.96 -3.49
CA LEU A 327 5.62 -16.92 -3.29
C LEU A 327 5.45 -17.63 -1.95
N VAL A 328 5.54 -18.96 -1.98
CA VAL A 328 5.44 -19.84 -0.80
C VAL A 328 6.61 -20.82 -0.77
N LEU A 329 6.84 -21.46 0.38
CA LEU A 329 7.90 -22.44 0.55
C LEU A 329 7.66 -23.68 -0.33
N ALA A 330 8.66 -24.04 -1.15
CA ALA A 330 8.58 -25.19 -2.05
C ALA A 330 8.90 -26.51 -1.34
N GLY A 331 8.31 -27.60 -1.83
CA GLY A 331 8.58 -28.97 -1.41
C GLY A 331 8.12 -29.33 0.01
N GLN A 332 7.44 -28.41 0.71
CA GLN A 332 6.95 -28.61 2.06
C GLN A 332 5.42 -28.55 2.13
N THR A 333 4.86 -29.31 3.06
CA THR A 333 3.46 -29.18 3.45
C THR A 333 3.25 -27.87 4.20
N LEU A 334 2.22 -27.11 3.84
CA LEU A 334 1.92 -25.80 4.39
C LEU A 334 0.57 -25.81 5.11
N THR A 335 0.48 -25.09 6.23
CA THR A 335 -0.79 -24.72 6.85
C THR A 335 -1.27 -23.41 6.23
N LEU A 336 -2.42 -23.44 5.56
CA LEU A 336 -3.10 -22.28 4.99
C LEU A 336 -4.15 -21.79 5.97
N GLU A 337 -4.07 -20.53 6.37
CA GLU A 337 -5.01 -19.85 7.23
C GLU A 337 -5.68 -18.68 6.48
N VAL A 338 -6.99 -18.52 6.64
CA VAL A 338 -7.73 -17.32 6.23
C VAL A 338 -8.05 -16.50 7.48
N LEU A 339 -7.80 -15.20 7.41
CA LEU A 339 -7.85 -14.27 8.52
C LEU A 339 -9.14 -13.43 8.46
N GLY A 340 -9.78 -13.27 9.61
CA GLY A 340 -11.07 -12.64 9.77
C GLY A 340 -10.98 -11.11 9.76
N GLY A 341 -11.03 -10.49 8.58
CA GLY A 341 -11.14 -9.03 8.42
C GLY A 341 -10.18 -8.23 9.31
N GLU A 342 -10.69 -7.20 9.97
CA GLU A 342 -9.91 -6.35 10.91
C GLU A 342 -9.53 -7.05 12.22
N CYS A 343 -10.12 -8.20 12.54
CA CYS A 343 -9.94 -8.90 13.80
C CYS A 343 -8.71 -9.81 13.80
N ASN A 344 -8.17 -10.10 12.61
CA ASN A 344 -6.99 -10.94 12.40
C ASN A 344 -7.07 -12.33 13.06
N ASN A 345 -8.27 -12.84 13.35
CA ASN A 345 -8.47 -14.18 13.89
C ASN A 345 -8.52 -15.20 12.76
N VAL A 346 -8.04 -16.43 12.99
CA VAL A 346 -8.13 -17.49 11.98
C VAL A 346 -9.60 -17.96 11.87
N ILE A 347 -10.20 -17.81 10.69
CA ILE A 347 -11.58 -18.20 10.39
C ILE A 347 -11.68 -19.46 9.52
N TYR A 348 -10.57 -19.87 8.92
CA TYR A 348 -10.45 -21.11 8.18
C TYR A 348 -8.99 -21.55 8.24
N THR A 349 -8.77 -22.85 8.39
CA THR A 349 -7.43 -23.44 8.34
C THR A 349 -7.49 -24.78 7.64
N THR A 350 -6.49 -25.06 6.82
CA THR A 350 -6.31 -26.36 6.16
C THR A 350 -4.84 -26.63 5.89
N THR A 351 -4.53 -27.85 5.50
CA THR A 351 -3.21 -28.26 5.05
C THR A 351 -3.18 -28.35 3.53
N THR A 352 -2.09 -27.91 2.91
CA THR A 352 -1.91 -27.92 1.45
C THR A 352 -0.45 -28.21 1.06
N GLY A 353 -0.20 -28.54 -0.21
CA GLY A 353 1.12 -28.97 -0.69
C GLY A 353 1.45 -30.44 -0.34
N PRO A 354 2.71 -30.87 -0.52
CA PRO A 354 3.86 -30.08 -0.97
C PRO A 354 3.76 -29.68 -2.45
N PHE A 355 4.26 -28.49 -2.78
CA PHE A 355 4.29 -27.97 -4.15
C PHE A 355 5.73 -27.87 -4.65
N THR A 356 6.02 -28.39 -5.84
CA THR A 356 7.35 -28.33 -6.46
C THR A 356 7.38 -27.46 -7.72
N THR A 357 6.22 -26.99 -8.18
CA THR A 357 6.05 -26.08 -9.31
C THR A 357 5.00 -25.03 -8.98
N ASN A 358 4.96 -23.94 -9.77
CA ASN A 358 3.92 -22.92 -9.65
C ASN A 358 2.53 -23.58 -9.79
N THR A 359 1.64 -23.32 -8.84
CA THR A 359 0.37 -24.04 -8.73
C THR A 359 -0.79 -23.08 -8.49
N ASN A 360 -1.90 -23.27 -9.20
CA ASN A 360 -3.19 -22.69 -8.86
C ASN A 360 -4.04 -23.74 -8.16
N ILE A 361 -4.33 -23.55 -6.87
CA ILE A 361 -5.14 -24.51 -6.07
C ILE A 361 -6.64 -24.26 -6.17
N GLY A 362 -7.07 -23.32 -7.01
CA GLY A 362 -8.47 -23.04 -7.31
C GLY A 362 -9.17 -22.18 -6.26
N THR A 363 -10.46 -22.42 -6.09
CA THR A 363 -11.32 -21.68 -5.15
C THR A 363 -11.45 -22.43 -3.83
N ILE A 364 -11.16 -21.74 -2.73
CA ILE A 364 -11.49 -22.16 -1.38
C ILE A 364 -12.80 -21.49 -0.96
N THR A 365 -13.78 -22.30 -0.58
CA THR A 365 -15.07 -21.81 -0.08
C THR A 365 -15.03 -21.64 1.43
N ILE A 366 -15.31 -20.43 1.91
CA ILE A 366 -15.37 -20.10 3.34
C ILE A 366 -16.82 -20.11 3.81
N SER A 367 -17.12 -21.00 4.76
CA SER A 367 -18.46 -21.13 5.33
C SER A 367 -18.78 -20.00 6.33
N SER A 368 -20.02 -19.51 6.31
CA SER A 368 -20.53 -18.55 7.29
C SER A 368 -20.72 -19.13 8.69
N VAL A 369 -20.51 -20.44 8.89
CA VAL A 369 -20.50 -21.06 10.22
C VAL A 369 -19.24 -20.71 11.00
N ASN A 370 -18.12 -20.44 10.29
CA ASN A 370 -16.81 -20.21 10.91
C ASN A 370 -16.47 -18.72 11.06
N ALA A 371 -17.28 -17.83 10.48
CA ALA A 371 -17.08 -16.39 10.49
C ALA A 371 -18.41 -15.66 10.35
N ALA A 372 -18.53 -14.48 10.95
CA ALA A 372 -19.65 -13.56 10.75
C ALA A 372 -19.58 -12.90 9.35
N ILE A 373 -19.66 -13.73 8.30
CA ILE A 373 -19.67 -13.30 6.91
C ILE A 373 -21.05 -12.76 6.59
N ILE A 374 -21.14 -11.46 6.31
CA ILE A 374 -22.36 -10.79 5.93
C ILE A 374 -22.27 -10.43 4.45
N THR A 375 -23.30 -10.78 3.69
CA THR A 375 -23.43 -10.34 2.29
C THR A 375 -24.07 -8.96 2.27
N ILE A 376 -23.34 -7.94 1.81
CA ILE A 376 -23.87 -6.59 1.55
C ILE A 376 -24.22 -6.52 0.07
N LYS A 377 -25.48 -6.27 -0.27
CA LYS A 377 -25.94 -6.25 -1.67
C LYS A 377 -26.99 -5.18 -1.93
N GLY A 378 -27.19 -4.83 -3.19
CA GLY A 378 -28.24 -3.91 -3.64
C GLY A 378 -28.23 -3.75 -5.16
N LYS A 379 -28.90 -2.71 -5.67
CA LYS A 379 -28.95 -2.39 -7.10
C LYS A 379 -28.70 -0.90 -7.32
N LEU A 380 -27.79 -0.54 -8.21
CA LEU A 380 -27.61 0.83 -8.66
C LEU A 380 -28.61 1.17 -9.76
N VAL A 381 -29.28 2.30 -9.61
CA VAL A 381 -30.21 2.85 -10.60
C VAL A 381 -29.88 4.30 -10.92
N ASN A 382 -30.10 4.72 -12.16
CA ASN A 382 -29.93 6.10 -12.58
C ASN A 382 -31.15 6.96 -12.22
N CYS A 383 -31.18 8.21 -12.68
CA CYS A 383 -32.24 9.17 -12.35
C CYS A 383 -33.65 8.77 -12.82
N VAL A 384 -33.76 7.89 -13.81
CA VAL A 384 -35.04 7.39 -14.32
C VAL A 384 -35.36 5.99 -13.78
N GLY A 385 -34.58 5.48 -12.82
CA GLY A 385 -34.76 4.15 -12.23
C GLY A 385 -34.24 3.00 -13.09
N ALA A 386 -33.56 3.30 -14.20
CA ALA A 386 -32.95 2.26 -15.05
C ALA A 386 -31.66 1.73 -14.40
N PRO A 387 -31.30 0.44 -14.61
CA PRO A 387 -30.08 -0.13 -14.07
C PRO A 387 -28.82 0.60 -14.55
N VAL A 388 -27.89 0.87 -13.62
CA VAL A 388 -26.54 1.36 -13.96
C VAL A 388 -25.63 0.14 -14.10
N THR A 389 -25.29 -0.22 -15.34
CA THR A 389 -24.52 -1.44 -15.64
C THR A 389 -23.01 -1.24 -15.57
N ASN A 390 -22.54 -0.01 -15.77
CA ASN A 390 -21.15 0.40 -15.56
C ASN A 390 -21.08 1.31 -14.32
N GLY A 391 -21.46 0.76 -13.17
CA GLY A 391 -21.55 1.46 -11.91
C GLY A 391 -20.56 0.98 -10.87
N THR A 392 -20.41 1.76 -9.81
CA THR A 392 -19.64 1.38 -8.63
C THR A 392 -20.39 1.78 -7.37
N ALA A 393 -20.63 0.81 -6.50
CA ALA A 393 -21.08 1.06 -5.14
C ALA A 393 -19.85 1.29 -4.25
N LEU A 394 -19.68 2.52 -3.78
CA LEU A 394 -18.71 2.87 -2.73
C LEU A 394 -19.35 2.59 -1.37
N ILE A 395 -18.92 1.49 -0.74
CA ILE A 395 -19.45 1.01 0.54
C ILE A 395 -18.42 1.30 1.62
N ASN A 396 -18.79 2.10 2.61
CA ASN A 396 -17.95 2.42 3.76
C ASN A 396 -18.45 1.64 4.98
N VAL A 397 -17.58 0.82 5.58
CA VAL A 397 -17.84 0.04 6.80
C VAL A 397 -16.61 0.15 7.70
N GLU A 398 -16.80 0.53 8.97
CA GLU A 398 -15.69 0.76 9.91
C GLU A 398 -14.63 1.72 9.32
N ASN A 399 -13.38 1.29 9.23
CA ASN A 399 -12.26 2.04 8.68
C ASN A 399 -12.00 1.76 7.19
N ASN A 400 -12.86 0.98 6.55
CA ASN A 400 -12.65 0.47 5.20
C ASN A 400 -13.62 1.07 4.19
N SER A 401 -13.11 1.30 3.00
CA SER A 401 -13.88 1.67 1.81
C SER A 401 -13.75 0.57 0.76
N TYR A 402 -14.90 0.07 0.31
CA TYR A 402 -15.01 -0.97 -0.72
C TYR A 402 -15.63 -0.38 -1.97
N TYR A 403 -15.01 -0.65 -3.12
CA TYR A 403 -15.50 -0.25 -4.43
C TYR A 403 -16.01 -1.50 -5.13
N VAL A 404 -17.32 -1.67 -5.19
CA VAL A 404 -17.97 -2.87 -5.74
C VAL A 404 -18.59 -2.52 -7.09
N SER A 405 -18.13 -3.18 -8.15
CA SER A 405 -18.68 -2.97 -9.50
C SER A 405 -20.07 -3.60 -9.61
N THR A 406 -20.91 -3.05 -10.49
CA THR A 406 -22.22 -3.60 -10.80
C THR A 406 -22.16 -4.72 -11.84
N ASP A 407 -23.13 -5.62 -11.81
CA ASP A 407 -23.44 -6.54 -12.90
C ASP A 407 -24.25 -5.84 -14.03
N GLN A 408 -24.63 -6.63 -15.06
CA GLN A 408 -25.41 -6.15 -16.20
C GLN A 408 -26.85 -5.75 -15.85
N GLN A 409 -27.32 -6.06 -14.65
CA GLN A 409 -28.62 -5.68 -14.12
C GLN A 409 -28.50 -4.56 -13.08
N GLY A 410 -27.31 -3.95 -12.93
CA GLY A 410 -27.01 -2.93 -11.93
C GLY A 410 -26.86 -3.47 -10.51
N GLY A 411 -26.94 -4.79 -10.31
CA GLY A 411 -26.75 -5.43 -9.03
C GLY A 411 -25.31 -5.31 -8.55
N PHE A 412 -25.12 -5.04 -7.26
CA PHE A 412 -23.81 -5.10 -6.61
C PHE A 412 -23.90 -6.03 -5.39
N SER A 413 -22.81 -6.73 -5.09
CA SER A 413 -22.73 -7.62 -3.94
C SER A 413 -21.29 -7.80 -3.49
N MET A 414 -21.06 -7.78 -2.17
CA MET A 414 -19.78 -8.14 -1.56
C MET A 414 -19.99 -8.98 -0.30
N ALA A 415 -19.02 -9.82 0.01
CA ALA A 415 -18.93 -10.49 1.31
C ALA A 415 -18.04 -9.66 2.24
N TYR A 416 -18.54 -9.36 3.44
CA TYR A 416 -17.80 -8.66 4.50
C TYR A 416 -17.65 -9.58 5.70
N ILE A 417 -16.43 -9.76 6.20
CA ILE A 417 -16.18 -10.49 7.45
C ILE A 417 -16.31 -9.49 8.60
N LYS A 418 -17.39 -9.61 9.38
CA LYS A 418 -17.66 -8.70 10.48
C LYS A 418 -16.83 -9.02 11.72
N CYS A 419 -16.34 -7.96 12.36
CA CYS A 419 -15.68 -8.01 13.65
C CYS A 419 -16.66 -7.86 14.82
N GLY A 420 -16.73 -8.88 15.67
CA GLY A 420 -17.57 -8.89 16.86
C GLY A 420 -19.08 -8.90 16.58
N THR A 421 -19.88 -8.68 17.63
CA THR A 421 -21.35 -8.79 17.57
C THR A 421 -22.06 -7.43 17.44
N ASN A 422 -21.38 -6.33 17.75
CA ASN A 422 -21.95 -4.97 17.76
C ASN A 422 -22.46 -4.53 16.40
N THR A 423 -23.53 -3.73 16.36
CA THR A 423 -24.00 -3.11 15.11
C THR A 423 -22.98 -2.10 14.58
N GLN A 424 -22.81 -2.02 13.25
CA GLN A 424 -21.89 -1.08 12.61
C GLN A 424 -22.63 -0.20 11.60
N PRO A 425 -22.37 1.12 11.54
CA PRO A 425 -22.93 1.95 10.49
C PRO A 425 -22.30 1.62 9.13
N VAL A 426 -23.12 1.64 8.08
CA VAL A 426 -22.71 1.44 6.69
C VAL A 426 -23.20 2.62 5.88
N ALA A 427 -22.33 3.19 5.04
CA ALA A 427 -22.73 4.22 4.07
C ALA A 427 -22.45 3.74 2.66
N ILE A 428 -23.45 3.81 1.77
CA ILE A 428 -23.33 3.41 0.37
C ILE A 428 -23.57 4.60 -0.55
N ILE A 429 -22.63 4.88 -1.45
CA ILE A 429 -22.78 5.86 -2.53
C ILE A 429 -22.76 5.13 -3.87
N GLY A 430 -23.81 5.30 -4.66
CA GLY A 430 -23.85 4.81 -6.04
C GLY A 430 -23.15 5.80 -6.98
N ILE A 431 -22.25 5.29 -7.82
CA ILE A 431 -21.53 6.04 -8.84
C ILE A 431 -21.86 5.43 -10.20
N ASP A 432 -22.31 6.25 -11.15
CA ASP A 432 -22.45 5.94 -12.56
C ASP A 432 -21.17 6.38 -13.28
N ASN A 433 -20.35 5.41 -13.68
CA ASN A 433 -19.05 5.68 -14.31
C ASN A 433 -19.21 6.09 -15.79
N THR A 434 -20.36 5.83 -16.41
CA THR A 434 -20.63 6.23 -17.80
C THR A 434 -21.06 7.68 -17.86
N GLU A 435 -22.09 8.03 -17.08
CA GLU A 435 -22.62 9.40 -17.02
C GLU A 435 -21.76 10.33 -16.15
N MET A 436 -20.77 9.77 -15.45
CA MET A 436 -19.92 10.49 -14.49
C MET A 436 -20.78 11.24 -13.47
N GLN A 437 -21.73 10.52 -12.88
CA GLN A 437 -22.60 11.03 -11.82
C GLN A 437 -22.56 10.13 -10.59
N GLN A 438 -23.01 10.65 -9.46
CA GLN A 438 -23.22 9.88 -8.25
C GLN A 438 -24.45 10.38 -7.50
N GLY A 439 -24.99 9.52 -6.63
CA GLY A 439 -26.05 9.89 -5.70
C GLY A 439 -25.54 10.42 -4.37
N THR A 440 -26.49 10.69 -3.47
CA THR A 440 -26.22 10.94 -2.06
C THR A 440 -25.96 9.62 -1.33
N ALA A 441 -25.29 9.69 -0.17
CA ALA A 441 -25.00 8.51 0.62
C ALA A 441 -26.26 7.95 1.29
N ALA A 442 -26.52 6.66 1.09
CA ALA A 442 -27.52 5.90 1.83
C ALA A 442 -26.91 5.35 3.13
N GLY A 443 -27.49 5.72 4.28
CA GLY A 443 -27.10 5.20 5.59
C GLY A 443 -27.86 3.92 5.93
N LEU A 444 -27.13 2.88 6.33
CA LEU A 444 -27.63 1.56 6.73
C LEU A 444 -26.95 1.10 8.02
N THR A 445 -27.46 0.03 8.62
CA THR A 445 -26.86 -0.58 9.82
C THR A 445 -26.58 -2.06 9.57
N LEU A 446 -25.32 -2.45 9.76
CA LEU A 446 -24.86 -3.83 9.71
C LEU A 446 -25.16 -4.52 11.05
N GLY A 447 -26.18 -5.37 11.06
CA GLY A 447 -26.58 -6.19 12.21
C GLY A 447 -25.82 -7.51 12.31
N THR A 448 -26.49 -8.53 12.84
CA THR A 448 -26.02 -9.93 12.89
C THR A 448 -26.63 -10.80 11.78
N SER A 449 -27.53 -10.23 10.96
CA SER A 449 -28.11 -10.92 9.81
C SER A 449 -27.01 -11.34 8.83
N PRO A 450 -27.08 -12.54 8.23
CA PRO A 450 -26.13 -13.00 7.21
C PRO A 450 -26.22 -12.18 5.91
N GLU A 451 -27.21 -11.31 5.79
CA GLU A 451 -27.41 -10.43 4.64
C GLU A 451 -27.88 -9.04 5.05
N LEU A 452 -27.30 -8.02 4.40
CA LEU A 452 -27.74 -6.63 4.40
C LEU A 452 -28.12 -6.24 2.96
N ASN A 453 -29.41 -6.08 2.70
CA ASN A 453 -29.92 -5.63 1.40
C ASN A 453 -30.19 -4.12 1.44
N ALA A 454 -29.47 -3.37 0.62
CA ALA A 454 -29.55 -1.93 0.48
C ALA A 454 -30.72 -1.46 -0.41
N GLY A 455 -31.40 -2.39 -1.10
CA GLY A 455 -32.43 -2.04 -2.09
C GLY A 455 -31.85 -1.30 -3.29
N ASN A 456 -32.60 -0.36 -3.84
CA ASN A 456 -32.15 0.51 -4.92
C ASN A 456 -31.35 1.70 -4.36
N ILE A 457 -30.12 1.87 -4.83
CA ILE A 457 -29.27 3.02 -4.55
C ILE A 457 -29.20 3.87 -5.82
N THR A 458 -29.60 5.13 -5.71
CA THR A 458 -29.55 6.07 -6.84
C THR A 458 -28.11 6.50 -7.08
N ALA A 459 -27.65 6.47 -8.33
CA ALA A 459 -26.28 6.82 -8.73
C ALA A 459 -26.24 8.10 -9.59
N CYS A 460 -27.10 9.07 -9.30
CA CYS A 460 -27.23 10.28 -10.11
C CYS A 460 -27.56 11.52 -9.27
N GLY A 461 -27.47 12.70 -9.89
CA GLY A 461 -27.84 13.99 -9.29
C GLY A 461 -26.65 14.86 -8.87
N VAL A 462 -25.44 14.29 -8.79
CA VAL A 462 -24.21 15.03 -8.51
C VAL A 462 -23.14 14.61 -9.51
N SER A 463 -22.44 15.56 -10.15
CA SER A 463 -21.30 15.23 -11.02
C SER A 463 -20.22 14.51 -10.23
N ALA A 464 -19.72 13.40 -10.77
CA ALA A 464 -18.62 12.61 -10.24
C ALA A 464 -17.23 13.11 -10.69
N ALA A 465 -17.17 14.19 -11.47
CA ALA A 465 -15.92 14.78 -11.96
C ALA A 465 -15.11 15.39 -10.81
N GLU A 466 -13.80 15.14 -10.83
CA GLU A 466 -12.80 15.76 -9.97
C GLU A 466 -11.87 16.61 -10.82
N PHE A 467 -11.54 17.80 -10.34
CA PHE A 467 -10.61 18.69 -11.02
C PHE A 467 -9.88 19.62 -10.06
N VAL A 468 -8.70 20.05 -10.50
CA VAL A 468 -8.03 21.25 -10.00
C VAL A 468 -7.60 22.08 -11.21
N ASN A 469 -8.19 23.27 -11.32
CA ASN A 469 -7.85 24.25 -12.36
C ASN A 469 -7.12 25.41 -11.68
N TYR A 470 -5.94 25.76 -12.17
CA TYR A 470 -5.14 26.84 -11.57
C TYR A 470 -4.29 27.57 -12.59
N THR A 471 -3.88 28.78 -12.21
CA THR A 471 -2.98 29.62 -12.98
C THR A 471 -1.74 29.93 -12.16
N VAL A 472 -0.56 29.90 -12.79
CA VAL A 472 0.68 30.47 -12.22
C VAL A 472 1.15 31.55 -13.17
N ASP A 473 1.20 32.80 -12.70
CA ASP A 473 1.57 33.98 -13.50
C ASP A 473 0.79 34.09 -14.82
N GLY A 474 -0.51 33.81 -14.77
CA GLY A 474 -1.41 33.83 -15.93
C GLY A 474 -1.32 32.60 -16.84
N THR A 475 -0.38 31.68 -16.61
CA THR A 475 -0.31 30.40 -17.35
C THR A 475 -1.30 29.41 -16.77
N ASN A 476 -2.19 28.86 -17.61
CA ASN A 476 -3.26 27.94 -17.20
C ASN A 476 -2.78 26.48 -17.08
N TYR A 477 -3.21 25.82 -16.01
CA TYR A 477 -3.02 24.40 -15.77
C TYR A 477 -4.37 23.77 -15.40
N GLN A 478 -4.62 22.60 -15.98
CA GLN A 478 -5.81 21.79 -15.71
C GLN A 478 -5.38 20.36 -15.41
N LEU A 479 -5.93 19.84 -14.32
CA LEU A 479 -5.91 18.45 -13.92
C LEU A 479 -7.37 18.01 -13.72
N ASN A 480 -7.77 16.90 -14.34
CA ASN A 480 -9.09 16.32 -14.13
C ASN A 480 -9.06 14.77 -14.13
N ASN A 481 -10.05 14.15 -13.49
CA ASN A 481 -10.11 12.68 -13.40
C ASN A 481 -10.48 11.98 -14.72
N PHE A 482 -10.63 12.71 -15.83
CA PHE A 482 -10.73 12.12 -17.17
C PHE A 482 -9.36 11.71 -17.73
N ASN A 483 -8.27 12.31 -17.24
CA ASN A 483 -6.92 11.90 -17.58
C ASN A 483 -6.40 10.85 -16.58
N PRO A 484 -6.15 9.60 -16.97
CA PRO A 484 -5.74 8.52 -16.06
C PRO A 484 -4.35 8.74 -15.44
N SER A 485 -3.53 9.64 -16.02
CA SER A 485 -2.24 10.06 -15.47
C SER A 485 -2.38 11.10 -14.36
N ASP A 486 -3.50 11.82 -14.29
CA ASP A 486 -3.73 12.79 -13.25
C ASP A 486 -4.07 12.06 -11.94
N SER A 487 -3.61 12.62 -10.83
CA SER A 487 -3.84 12.10 -9.48
C SER A 487 -4.37 13.20 -8.59
N PHE A 488 -5.40 12.90 -7.79
CA PHE A 488 -6.09 13.84 -6.93
C PHE A 488 -6.10 13.34 -5.49
N THR A 489 -5.96 14.25 -4.55
CA THR A 489 -6.20 13.99 -3.14
C THR A 489 -6.75 15.24 -2.47
N TYR A 490 -7.75 15.06 -1.63
CA TYR A 490 -8.12 16.06 -0.64
C TYR A 490 -8.42 15.33 0.66
N TYR A 491 -7.80 15.79 1.74
CA TYR A 491 -8.09 15.23 3.05
C TYR A 491 -7.79 16.13 4.22
N THR A 492 -8.35 15.73 5.35
CA THR A 492 -8.13 16.37 6.64
C THR A 492 -7.54 15.40 7.65
N TYR A 493 -6.70 15.89 8.55
CA TYR A 493 -6.17 15.14 9.68
C TYR A 493 -5.91 16.09 10.87
N PRO A 494 -5.89 15.59 12.12
CA PRO A 494 -5.52 16.40 13.27
C PRO A 494 -4.10 16.96 13.09
N TRP A 495 -3.92 18.28 13.24
CA TRP A 495 -2.62 18.93 12.98
C TRP A 495 -1.55 18.49 13.99
N GLN A 496 -1.91 18.46 15.27
CA GLN A 496 -1.11 17.97 16.39
C GLN A 496 -2.03 17.41 17.48
N GLU A 497 -1.57 16.43 18.25
CA GLU A 497 -2.24 16.01 19.50
C GLU A 497 -1.49 16.64 20.68
N PRO A 498 -2.16 17.33 21.64
CA PRO A 498 -3.59 17.61 21.72
C PRO A 498 -3.92 18.98 21.10
N SER A 499 -4.46 19.02 19.89
CA SER A 499 -5.00 20.23 19.27
C SER A 499 -6.36 19.94 18.65
N THR A 500 -7.29 20.88 18.75
CA THR A 500 -8.57 20.81 18.03
C THR A 500 -8.45 21.22 16.56
N GLN A 501 -7.25 21.61 16.13
CA GLN A 501 -7.01 22.10 14.78
C GLN A 501 -6.91 20.96 13.78
N VAL A 502 -7.40 21.23 12.57
CA VAL A 502 -7.45 20.31 11.46
C VAL A 502 -6.54 20.82 10.35
N ALA A 503 -5.62 19.96 9.93
CA ALA A 503 -4.80 20.18 8.76
C ALA A 503 -5.55 19.71 7.51
N HIS A 504 -5.71 20.60 6.54
CA HIS A 504 -6.22 20.35 5.20
C HIS A 504 -5.05 20.16 4.25
N SER A 505 -5.11 19.10 3.44
CA SER A 505 -4.15 18.81 2.39
C SER A 505 -4.89 18.60 1.08
N LEU A 506 -4.68 19.53 0.15
CA LEU A 506 -5.20 19.49 -1.21
C LEU A 506 -4.04 19.20 -2.15
N GLY A 507 -4.15 18.17 -2.97
CA GLY A 507 -3.12 17.81 -3.93
C GLY A 507 -3.71 17.40 -5.27
N ALA A 508 -3.12 17.90 -6.35
CA ALA A 508 -3.32 17.36 -7.69
C ALA A 508 -2.00 17.34 -8.46
N SER A 509 -1.73 16.27 -9.19
CA SER A 509 -0.48 16.16 -9.95
C SER A 509 -0.61 15.34 -11.22
N ASN A 510 0.24 15.69 -12.18
CA ASN A 510 0.67 14.88 -13.30
C ASN A 510 2.16 15.19 -13.51
N LEU A 511 3.01 14.46 -12.77
CA LEU A 511 4.44 14.76 -12.69
C LEU A 511 5.15 14.59 -14.03
N ALA A 512 4.70 13.64 -14.86
CA ALA A 512 5.23 13.45 -16.22
C ALA A 512 4.96 14.67 -17.12
N ALA A 513 3.85 15.37 -16.89
CA ALA A 513 3.50 16.61 -17.59
C ALA A 513 4.00 17.88 -16.88
N GLY A 514 4.82 17.75 -15.83
CA GLY A 514 5.31 18.90 -15.04
C GLY A 514 4.24 19.66 -14.27
N LYS A 515 3.06 19.06 -14.06
CA LYS A 515 1.93 19.67 -13.36
C LYS A 515 1.89 19.20 -11.91
N LEU A 516 1.94 20.14 -10.97
CA LEU A 516 1.81 19.84 -9.54
C LEU A 516 1.14 21.03 -8.87
N VAL A 517 0.17 20.78 -8.01
CA VAL A 517 -0.29 21.74 -7.01
C VAL A 517 -0.57 20.98 -5.73
N TRP A 518 0.10 21.39 -4.66
CA TRP A 518 -0.08 20.84 -3.33
C TRP A 518 -0.20 21.99 -2.35
N ILE A 519 -1.33 22.05 -1.65
CA ILE A 519 -1.67 23.11 -0.72
C ILE A 519 -1.91 22.49 0.65
N TRP A 520 -1.27 23.08 1.65
CA TRP A 520 -1.52 22.77 3.05
C TRP A 520 -2.13 23.97 3.75
N SER A 521 -3.10 23.72 4.62
CA SER A 521 -3.79 24.76 5.38
C SER A 521 -4.24 24.22 6.74
N ILE A 522 -4.26 25.06 7.76
CA ILE A 522 -4.73 24.73 9.10
C ILE A 522 -6.03 25.49 9.38
N SER A 523 -7.03 24.77 9.89
CA SER A 523 -8.32 25.32 10.29
C SER A 523 -8.71 24.89 11.70
N PRO A 524 -9.69 25.55 12.34
CA PRO A 524 -10.23 25.09 13.62
C PRO A 524 -11.07 23.81 13.53
N ALA A 525 -11.55 23.43 12.33
CA ALA A 525 -12.39 22.26 12.11
C ALA A 525 -12.47 21.87 10.63
N ALA A 526 -12.72 20.59 10.35
CA ALA A 526 -13.05 20.07 9.02
C ALA A 526 -14.42 20.58 8.54
N ALA A 527 -14.45 21.81 8.01
CA ALA A 527 -15.68 22.49 7.58
C ALA A 527 -15.44 23.41 6.38
N ALA A 528 -16.53 23.91 5.80
CA ALA A 528 -16.48 25.02 4.87
C ALA A 528 -15.98 26.29 5.58
N GLY A 529 -15.21 27.11 4.88
CA GLY A 529 -14.59 28.31 5.44
C GLY A 529 -13.41 28.81 4.59
N SER A 530 -12.86 29.96 4.98
CA SER A 530 -11.63 30.49 4.38
C SER A 530 -10.51 30.41 5.39
N PHE A 531 -9.40 29.79 4.99
CA PHE A 531 -8.27 29.46 5.86
C PHE A 531 -6.97 29.98 5.22
N PRO A 532 -5.95 30.32 6.04
CA PRO A 532 -4.64 30.68 5.52
C PRO A 532 -4.01 29.48 4.81
N MET A 533 -3.26 29.75 3.75
CA MET A 533 -2.38 28.77 3.13
C MET A 533 -1.08 28.72 3.93
N ASP A 534 -0.74 27.54 4.47
CA ASP A 534 0.44 27.32 5.31
C ASP A 534 1.63 26.79 4.51
N ARG A 535 1.38 25.95 3.49
CA ARG A 535 2.41 25.47 2.56
C ARG A 535 1.87 25.35 1.15
N LEU A 536 2.76 25.55 0.18
CA LEU A 536 2.49 25.37 -1.24
C LEU A 536 3.69 24.67 -1.91
N SER A 537 3.40 23.68 -2.73
CA SER A 537 4.29 23.18 -3.77
C SER A 537 3.55 23.27 -5.09
N VAL A 538 4.15 23.87 -6.12
CA VAL A 538 3.47 24.08 -7.39
C VAL A 538 4.44 23.96 -8.55
N ASN A 539 4.11 23.10 -9.52
CA ASN A 539 4.92 22.75 -10.69
C ASN A 539 6.40 22.52 -10.34
N GLN A 540 7.31 23.32 -10.91
CA GLN A 540 8.74 23.26 -10.64
C GLN A 540 9.14 23.80 -9.25
N TYR A 541 8.25 24.47 -8.53
CA TYR A 541 8.53 25.09 -7.24
C TYR A 541 8.18 24.13 -6.10
N GLY A 542 9.16 23.31 -5.70
CA GLY A 542 8.99 22.26 -4.67
C GLY A 542 8.86 22.78 -3.24
N SER A 543 9.42 23.96 -2.93
CA SER A 543 9.26 24.66 -1.65
C SER A 543 9.24 26.15 -1.90
N VAL A 544 8.22 26.83 -1.38
CA VAL A 544 8.01 28.26 -1.63
C VAL A 544 7.81 29.01 -0.32
N ASN A 545 8.23 30.29 -0.32
CA ASN A 545 7.89 31.22 0.73
C ASN A 545 6.56 31.90 0.37
N LEU A 546 5.49 31.57 1.09
CA LEU A 546 4.18 32.18 0.89
C LEU A 546 4.19 33.65 1.34
N ILE A 547 3.54 34.50 0.55
CA ILE A 547 3.31 35.91 0.85
C ILE A 547 1.86 36.04 1.30
N SER A 548 1.67 36.58 2.50
CA SER A 548 0.33 36.84 3.02
C SER A 548 -0.30 38.08 2.36
N PRO A 549 -1.60 38.05 2.00
CA PRO A 549 -2.53 36.94 2.20
C PRO A 549 -2.41 35.88 1.08
N SER A 550 -2.27 34.63 1.48
CA SER A 550 -2.49 33.46 0.62
C SER A 550 -3.53 32.59 1.31
N THR A 551 -4.59 32.21 0.60
CA THR A 551 -5.79 31.62 1.19
C THR A 551 -6.29 30.42 0.40
N ILE A 552 -6.95 29.51 1.12
CA ILE A 552 -7.83 28.49 0.57
C ILE A 552 -9.24 28.75 1.09
N SER A 553 -10.23 28.74 0.20
CA SER A 553 -11.63 28.92 0.52
C SER A 553 -12.40 27.65 0.16
N VAL A 554 -12.80 26.88 1.17
CA VAL A 554 -13.63 25.68 1.04
C VAL A 554 -15.10 26.11 1.07
N THR A 555 -15.78 26.04 -0.07
CA THR A 555 -17.20 26.41 -0.19
C THR A 555 -18.13 25.26 0.15
N THR A 556 -17.68 24.01 0.00
CA THR A 556 -18.46 22.82 0.33
C THR A 556 -17.59 21.77 0.99
N TYR A 557 -18.03 21.25 2.14
CA TYR A 557 -17.35 20.17 2.87
C TYR A 557 -18.38 19.09 3.25
N PRO A 558 -18.39 17.92 2.58
CA PRO A 558 -19.39 16.89 2.78
C PRO A 558 -19.10 16.10 4.06
N GLN A 559 -20.15 15.77 4.82
CA GLN A 559 -20.02 14.99 6.06
C GLN A 559 -19.77 13.49 5.81
N VAL A 560 -20.03 12.99 4.60
CA VAL A 560 -19.82 11.59 4.22
C VAL A 560 -18.61 11.44 3.28
N VAL A 561 -17.79 10.43 3.54
CA VAL A 561 -16.69 10.01 2.64
C VAL A 561 -17.27 9.62 1.28
N GLY A 562 -16.70 10.14 0.21
CA GLY A 562 -17.17 9.99 -1.16
C GLY A 562 -17.99 11.18 -1.68
N GLY A 563 -18.35 12.16 -0.85
CA GLY A 563 -18.86 13.46 -1.33
C GLY A 563 -17.76 14.31 -1.97
N PHE A 564 -18.10 15.49 -2.50
CA PHE A 564 -17.12 16.42 -3.09
C PHE A 564 -16.85 17.62 -2.20
N ILE A 565 -15.57 17.93 -2.04
CA ILE A 565 -15.07 19.14 -1.42
C ILE A 565 -14.78 20.13 -2.53
N GLU A 566 -15.34 21.32 -2.42
CA GLU A 566 -15.28 22.34 -3.45
C GLU A 566 -14.73 23.63 -2.87
N GLY A 567 -14.03 24.38 -3.70
CA GLY A 567 -13.47 25.65 -3.26
C GLY A 567 -12.57 26.32 -4.28
N SER A 568 -11.87 27.32 -3.79
CA SER A 568 -10.87 28.09 -4.52
C SER A 568 -9.63 28.37 -3.66
N PHE A 569 -8.55 28.77 -4.28
CA PHE A 569 -7.36 29.26 -3.59
C PHE A 569 -6.73 30.40 -4.39
N SER A 570 -6.09 31.31 -3.68
CA SER A 570 -5.37 32.44 -4.27
C SER A 570 -4.22 32.84 -3.37
N GLY A 571 -3.11 33.24 -3.96
CA GLY A 571 -1.95 33.65 -3.18
C GLY A 571 -0.80 34.17 -4.01
N SER A 572 0.27 34.53 -3.32
CA SER A 572 1.53 34.91 -3.94
C SER A 572 2.67 34.23 -3.21
N PHE A 573 3.76 33.92 -3.92
CA PHE A 573 4.89 33.20 -3.34
C PHE A 573 6.23 33.59 -3.98
N ARG A 574 7.33 33.25 -3.31
CA ARG A 574 8.70 33.31 -3.85
C ARG A 574 9.27 31.90 -3.85
N ASP A 575 10.09 31.57 -4.85
CA ASP A 575 10.89 30.36 -4.80
C ASP A 575 11.84 30.42 -3.59
N SER A 576 11.88 29.33 -2.81
CA SER A 576 12.79 29.18 -1.68
C SER A 576 14.27 29.21 -2.09
N MET A 577 14.58 28.82 -3.33
CA MET A 577 15.94 28.80 -3.88
C MET A 577 16.34 30.13 -4.51
N GLN A 578 15.36 30.87 -5.06
CA GLN A 578 15.55 32.13 -5.76
C GLN A 578 14.54 33.14 -5.21
N GLN A 579 14.96 33.97 -4.25
CA GLN A 579 14.06 34.91 -3.55
C GLN A 579 13.44 36.00 -4.45
N ASN A 580 13.67 36.00 -5.77
CA ASN A 580 13.00 36.81 -6.78
C ASN A 580 12.82 35.98 -8.07
N PRO A 581 11.71 36.09 -8.83
CA PRO A 581 10.58 37.02 -8.70
C PRO A 581 9.43 36.56 -7.78
N ILE A 582 8.44 37.44 -7.55
CA ILE A 582 7.16 37.07 -6.92
C ILE A 582 6.29 36.39 -7.98
N HIS A 583 5.70 35.25 -7.62
CA HIS A 583 4.75 34.52 -8.44
C HIS A 583 3.34 34.63 -7.86
N VAL A 584 2.33 34.61 -8.72
CA VAL A 584 0.91 34.66 -8.33
C VAL A 584 0.25 33.34 -8.71
N ILE A 585 -0.54 32.78 -7.78
CA ILE A 585 -1.33 31.58 -8.00
C ILE A 585 -2.81 31.86 -7.73
N ASN A 586 -3.67 31.37 -8.62
CA ASN A 586 -5.13 31.36 -8.44
C ASN A 586 -5.67 30.03 -8.91
N GLY A 587 -6.72 29.50 -8.28
CA GLY A 587 -7.32 28.25 -8.72
C GLY A 587 -8.64 27.91 -8.07
N SER A 588 -9.26 26.86 -8.61
CA SER A 588 -10.49 26.26 -8.14
C SER A 588 -10.34 24.74 -8.12
N PHE A 589 -11.06 24.10 -7.22
CA PHE A 589 -11.00 22.66 -7.06
C PHE A 589 -12.36 22.07 -6.75
N ARG A 590 -12.56 20.85 -7.23
CA ARG A 590 -13.62 19.93 -6.83
C ARG A 590 -12.97 18.57 -6.69
N LEU A 591 -12.83 18.09 -5.46
CA LEU A 591 -12.11 16.86 -5.16
C LEU A 591 -12.97 15.96 -4.30
N ARG A 592 -12.92 14.66 -4.55
CA ARG A 592 -13.65 13.70 -3.72
C ARG A 592 -13.05 13.74 -2.33
N ARG A 593 -13.90 13.90 -1.32
CA ARG A 593 -13.56 13.63 0.06
C ARG A 593 -13.27 12.16 0.16
N GLN A 594 -11.99 11.80 0.07
CA GLN A 594 -11.55 10.43 0.25
C GLN A 594 -11.64 10.02 1.73
N ARG A 595 -11.84 10.99 2.66
CA ARG A 595 -11.39 10.96 4.07
C ARG A 595 -12.28 11.77 4.99
#